data_AF-A0A449A6Q9-F1
#
_entry.id   AF-A0A449A6Q9-F1
#
_cell.length_a   1.000
_cell.length_b   1.000
_cell.length_c   1.000
_cell.angle_alpha   90.00
_cell.angle_beta   90.00
_cell.angle_gamma   90.00
#
_symmetry.space_group_name_H-M   'P 1'
#
loop_
_entity.id
_entity.type
_entity.pdbx_description
1 polymer ?
#
loop_
_entity_poly.entity_id
_entity_poly.type
_entity_poly.pdbx_seq_one_letter_code
_entity_poly.pdbx_strand_id
1 'polypeptide(L)'
;MKIIKYYLRRTNVVNSSIYEYVNDVVEENNLGLILYSANGKIIWISSFIKKRFGEQIIGKSVDFLFNDEKQNSNLNILDYEWDYKHSGFEYRIKKYNDKNIITISDVTISENILKNYINEK
;
A
#
# COMPACT_ATOMS: atom_id res chain seq x y z
N MET A 1 -18.18 -31.10 -13.60
CA MET A 1 -17.69 -30.42 -12.37
C MET A 1 -16.19 -30.62 -12.06
N LYS A 2 -15.52 -31.71 -12.48
CA LYS A 2 -14.07 -31.94 -12.23
C LYS A 2 -13.12 -30.90 -12.89
N ILE A 3 -13.41 -30.51 -14.13
CA ILE A 3 -12.59 -29.55 -14.89
C ILE A 3 -12.60 -28.15 -14.24
N ILE A 4 -13.77 -27.68 -13.79
CA ILE A 4 -13.91 -26.40 -13.08
C ILE A 4 -13.09 -26.41 -11.79
N LYS A 5 -13.19 -27.47 -10.98
CA LYS A 5 -12.40 -27.61 -9.74
C LYS A 5 -10.89 -27.64 -10.01
N TYR A 6 -10.45 -28.32 -11.06
CA TYR A 6 -9.05 -28.34 -11.47
C TYR A 6 -8.55 -26.96 -11.89
N TYR A 7 -9.33 -26.24 -12.70
CA TYR A 7 -9.00 -24.88 -13.13
C TYR A 7 -8.90 -23.93 -11.94
N LEU A 8 -9.92 -23.92 -11.06
CA LEU A 8 -9.92 -23.09 -9.84
C LEU A 8 -8.72 -23.38 -8.93
N ARG A 9 -8.35 -24.65 -8.77
CA ARG A 9 -7.17 -25.03 -7.98
C ARG A 9 -5.90 -24.49 -8.62
N ARG A 10 -5.75 -24.61 -9.94
CA ARG A 10 -4.56 -24.14 -10.64
C ARG A 10 -4.44 -22.63 -10.61
N THR A 11 -5.54 -21.90 -10.83
CA THR A 11 -5.55 -20.44 -10.72
C THR A 11 -5.22 -19.98 -9.32
N ASN A 12 -5.72 -20.65 -8.28
CA ASN A 12 -5.40 -20.31 -6.90
C ASN A 12 -3.91 -20.47 -6.59
N VAL A 13 -3.29 -21.57 -7.04
CA VAL A 13 -1.84 -21.81 -6.84
C VAL A 13 -0.99 -20.77 -7.59
N VAL A 14 -1.36 -20.45 -8.83
CA VAL A 14 -0.64 -19.42 -9.60
C VAL A 14 -0.79 -18.06 -8.95
N ASN A 15 -2.01 -17.70 -8.54
CA ASN A 15 -2.27 -16.41 -7.90
C ASN A 15 -1.55 -16.30 -6.55
N SER A 16 -1.54 -17.35 -5.72
CA SER A 16 -0.81 -17.32 -4.45
C SER A 16 0.69 -17.14 -4.69
N SER A 17 1.25 -17.85 -5.66
CA SER A 17 2.68 -17.74 -6.00
C SER A 17 3.04 -16.34 -6.51
N ILE A 18 2.18 -15.71 -7.30
CA ILE A 18 2.39 -14.34 -7.78
C ILE A 18 2.29 -13.34 -6.63
N TYR A 19 1.28 -13.47 -5.75
CA TYR A 19 1.13 -12.57 -4.61
C TYR A 19 2.29 -12.72 -3.63
N GLU A 20 2.77 -13.93 -3.38
CA GLU A 20 3.97 -14.18 -2.58
C GLU A 20 5.20 -13.53 -3.22
N TYR A 21 5.45 -13.77 -4.50
CA TYR A 21 6.59 -13.15 -5.21
C TYR A 21 6.54 -11.61 -5.16
N VAL A 22 5.37 -11.02 -5.46
CA VAL A 22 5.19 -9.56 -5.37
C VAL A 22 5.40 -9.09 -3.94
N ASN A 23 4.90 -9.82 -2.95
CA ASN A 23 5.05 -9.48 -1.55
C ASN A 23 6.53 -9.43 -1.14
N ASP A 24 7.30 -10.44 -1.51
CA ASP A 24 8.71 -10.54 -1.14
C ASP A 24 9.50 -9.37 -1.74
N VAL A 25 9.29 -9.08 -3.03
CA VAL A 25 9.95 -7.98 -3.73
C VAL A 25 9.64 -6.62 -3.10
N VAL A 26 8.38 -6.34 -2.77
CA VAL A 26 8.04 -5.04 -2.17
C VAL A 26 8.54 -4.93 -0.73
N GLU A 27 8.49 -6.01 0.03
CA GLU A 27 8.96 -6.03 1.41
C GLU A 27 10.47 -5.79 1.54
N GLU A 28 11.29 -6.40 0.66
CA GLU A 28 12.74 -6.15 0.58
C GLU A 28 13.08 -4.68 0.29
N ASN A 29 12.16 -3.94 -0.33
CA ASN A 29 12.33 -2.54 -0.71
C ASN A 29 11.63 -1.57 0.26
N ASN A 30 11.22 -2.02 1.46
CA ASN A 30 10.44 -1.24 2.42
C ASN A 30 9.19 -0.58 1.81
N LEU A 31 8.61 -1.27 0.82
CA LEU A 31 7.46 -0.84 0.06
C LEU A 31 6.24 -1.68 0.46
N GLY A 32 5.16 -1.00 0.74
CA GLY A 32 3.85 -1.57 0.99
C GLY A 32 2.92 -1.37 -0.18
N LEU A 33 2.14 -2.40 -0.48
CA LEU A 33 1.05 -2.33 -1.46
C LEU A 33 -0.31 -2.54 -0.80
N ILE A 34 -1.27 -1.74 -1.25
CA ILE A 34 -2.70 -1.88 -0.96
C ILE A 34 -3.44 -1.95 -2.30
N LEU A 35 -4.16 -3.04 -2.52
CA LEU A 35 -5.07 -3.18 -3.65
C LEU A 35 -6.49 -2.95 -3.15
N TYR A 36 -7.27 -2.16 -3.89
CA TYR A 36 -8.67 -1.91 -3.57
C TYR A 36 -9.58 -2.18 -4.77
N SER A 37 -10.84 -2.48 -4.52
CA SER A 37 -11.84 -2.65 -5.57
C SER A 37 -12.34 -1.30 -6.09
N ALA A 38 -13.04 -1.30 -7.22
CA ALA A 38 -13.56 -0.07 -7.84
C ALA A 38 -14.47 0.78 -6.93
N ASN A 39 -15.03 0.20 -5.87
CA ASN A 39 -15.81 0.91 -4.85
C ASN A 39 -14.96 1.44 -3.67
N GLY A 40 -13.63 1.44 -3.81
CA GLY A 40 -12.70 1.92 -2.78
C GLY A 40 -12.43 0.96 -1.63
N LYS A 41 -12.98 -0.26 -1.60
CA LYS A 41 -12.73 -1.21 -0.51
C LYS A 41 -11.41 -1.96 -0.67
N ILE A 42 -10.62 -2.04 0.39
CA ILE A 42 -9.35 -2.77 0.39
C ILE A 42 -9.63 -4.27 0.24
N ILE A 43 -9.03 -4.89 -0.78
CA ILE A 43 -9.22 -6.32 -1.09
C ILE A 43 -7.98 -7.16 -0.79
N TRP A 44 -6.80 -6.54 -0.79
CA TRP A 44 -5.54 -7.21 -0.49
C TRP A 44 -4.50 -6.20 -0.03
N ILE A 45 -3.60 -6.66 0.84
CA ILE A 45 -2.50 -5.87 1.38
C ILE A 45 -1.23 -6.73 1.41
N SER A 46 -0.09 -6.11 1.12
CA SER A 46 1.22 -6.72 1.35
C SER A 46 1.50 -6.96 2.84
N SER A 47 2.43 -7.86 3.14
CA SER A 47 2.96 -8.16 4.48
C SER A 47 3.53 -6.94 5.18
N PHE A 48 4.21 -6.04 4.44
CA PHE A 48 4.65 -4.76 4.98
C PHE A 48 3.47 -3.96 5.55
N ILE A 49 2.41 -3.77 4.75
CA ILE A 49 1.22 -3.04 5.19
C ILE A 49 0.53 -3.77 6.35
N LYS A 50 0.43 -5.10 6.28
CA LYS A 50 -0.14 -5.92 7.36
C LYS A 50 0.61 -5.72 8.68
N LYS A 51 1.94 -5.62 8.66
CA LYS A 51 2.76 -5.37 9.86
C LYS A 51 2.58 -3.95 10.41
N ARG A 52 2.44 -2.94 9.54
CA ARG A 52 2.37 -1.53 9.94
C ARG A 52 0.97 -1.06 10.32
N PHE A 53 -0.07 -1.51 9.61
CA PHE A 53 -1.44 -1.03 9.72
C PHE A 53 -2.42 -2.11 10.22
N GLY A 54 -1.98 -3.37 10.25
CA GLY A 54 -2.79 -4.51 10.67
C GLY A 54 -3.74 -5.03 9.59
N GLU A 55 -4.14 -6.30 9.71
CA GLU A 55 -5.01 -6.98 8.74
C GLU A 55 -6.47 -6.51 8.80
N GLN A 56 -6.89 -5.89 9.90
CA GLN A 56 -8.24 -5.38 10.12
C GLN A 56 -8.65 -4.25 9.15
N ILE A 57 -7.74 -3.77 8.31
CA ILE A 57 -8.03 -2.76 7.27
C ILE A 57 -8.64 -3.39 6.02
N ILE A 58 -8.48 -4.70 5.80
CA ILE A 58 -9.11 -5.39 4.67
C ILE A 58 -10.64 -5.25 4.78
N GLY A 59 -11.27 -4.92 3.66
CA GLY A 59 -12.72 -4.67 3.56
C GLY A 59 -13.16 -3.25 3.94
N LYS A 60 -12.29 -2.44 4.57
CA LYS A 60 -12.55 -1.01 4.83
C LYS A 60 -12.33 -0.17 3.58
N SER A 61 -12.91 1.03 3.57
CA SER A 61 -12.61 2.02 2.52
C SER A 61 -11.16 2.46 2.62
N VAL A 62 -10.47 2.60 1.49
CA VAL A 62 -9.11 3.11 1.43
C VAL A 62 -9.01 4.56 1.95
N ASP A 63 -10.07 5.34 1.82
CA ASP A 63 -10.12 6.72 2.32
C ASP A 63 -10.11 6.78 3.86
N PHE A 64 -10.48 5.68 4.55
CA PHE A 64 -10.40 5.61 6.01
C PHE A 64 -8.96 5.70 6.53
N LEU A 65 -7.98 5.19 5.76
CA LEU A 65 -6.59 5.12 6.20
C LEU A 65 -5.91 6.48 6.34
N PHE A 66 -6.42 7.49 5.63
CA PHE A 66 -5.78 8.80 5.49
C PHE A 66 -6.71 9.97 5.85
N ASN A 67 -7.77 9.67 6.61
CA ASN A 67 -8.80 10.65 6.96
C ASN A 67 -8.25 11.85 7.75
N ASP A 68 -7.14 11.67 8.48
CA ASP A 68 -6.52 12.72 9.29
C ASP A 68 -5.81 13.79 8.44
N GLU A 69 -5.47 13.47 7.19
CA GLU A 69 -4.81 14.39 6.24
C GLU A 69 -5.74 14.83 5.10
N LYS A 70 -7.04 15.00 5.39
CA LYS A 70 -7.94 15.77 4.53
C LYS A 70 -7.56 17.25 4.50
N GLN A 71 -6.41 17.60 3.94
CA GLN A 71 -6.11 18.95 3.50
C GLN A 71 -5.46 18.92 2.12
N ASN A 72 -6.26 19.39 1.15
CA ASN A 72 -5.83 19.92 -0.14
C ASN A 72 -5.33 18.91 -1.19
N SER A 73 -6.26 18.26 -1.88
CA SER A 73 -5.97 17.85 -3.25
C SER A 73 -7.22 17.93 -4.12
N ASN A 74 -7.19 18.85 -5.08
CA ASN A 74 -8.12 18.90 -6.20
C ASN A 74 -8.26 17.49 -6.79
N LEU A 75 -9.49 16.97 -6.78
CA LEU A 75 -9.87 15.58 -7.06
C LEU A 75 -9.65 15.11 -8.52
N ASN A 76 -8.86 15.83 -9.32
CA ASN A 76 -8.66 15.59 -10.75
C ASN A 76 -7.22 15.17 -11.12
N ILE A 77 -6.37 14.83 -10.17
CA ILE A 77 -5.02 14.34 -10.46
C ILE A 77 -5.05 12.80 -10.51
N LEU A 78 -4.63 12.23 -11.64
CA LEU A 78 -4.63 10.78 -11.90
C LEU A 78 -3.81 10.01 -10.86
N ASP A 79 -2.67 10.56 -10.46
CA ASP A 79 -1.79 10.04 -9.42
C ASP A 79 -1.54 11.11 -8.36
N TYR A 80 -1.71 10.77 -7.09
CA TYR A 80 -1.44 11.69 -5.98
C TYR A 80 -0.40 11.09 -5.04
N GLU A 81 0.57 11.91 -4.63
CA GLU A 81 1.68 11.53 -3.76
C GLU A 81 1.73 12.51 -2.58
N TRP A 82 1.86 11.99 -1.37
CA TRP A 82 1.93 12.78 -0.15
C TRP A 82 2.71 12.05 0.94
N ASP A 83 3.25 12.83 1.88
CA ASP A 83 3.92 12.30 3.06
C ASP A 83 2.92 12.16 4.21
N TYR A 84 2.95 11.04 4.92
CA TYR A 84 2.03 10.72 6.01
C TYR A 84 2.79 10.19 7.21
N LYS A 85 2.43 10.66 8.40
CA LYS A 85 3.06 10.23 9.65
C LYS A 85 2.15 9.32 10.45
N HIS A 86 2.67 8.15 10.82
CA HIS A 86 1.90 7.22 11.62
C HIS A 86 2.79 6.37 12.53
N SER A 87 2.44 6.33 13.82
CA SER A 87 3.13 5.52 14.83
C SER A 87 4.65 5.74 14.90
N GLY A 88 5.09 7.00 14.73
CA GLY A 88 6.51 7.37 14.77
C GLY A 88 7.29 7.14 13.49
N PHE A 89 6.63 6.70 12.42
CA PHE A 89 7.23 6.52 11.10
C PHE A 89 6.74 7.60 10.13
N GLU A 90 7.59 7.91 9.16
CA GLU A 90 7.29 8.78 8.05
C GLU A 90 7.16 7.93 6.79
N TYR A 91 6.01 8.05 6.13
CA TYR A 91 5.67 7.29 4.95
C TYR A 91 5.46 8.22 3.77
N ARG A 92 5.89 7.77 2.59
CA ARG A 92 5.50 8.38 1.32
C ARG A 92 4.45 7.52 0.66
N ILE A 93 3.25 8.06 0.52
CA ILE A 93 2.12 7.36 -0.06
C ILE A 93 1.90 7.86 -1.48
N LYS A 94 1.64 6.94 -2.39
CA LYS A 94 1.24 7.25 -3.74
C LYS A 94 0.03 6.42 -4.15
N LYS A 95 -1.03 7.10 -4.59
CA LYS A 95 -2.29 6.51 -5.03
C LYS A 95 -2.36 6.57 -6.56
N TYR A 96 -2.52 5.41 -7.17
CA TYR A 96 -2.71 5.23 -8.61
C TYR A 96 -4.19 4.93 -8.88
N ASN A 97 -4.97 5.97 -9.18
CA ASN A 97 -6.43 5.83 -9.26
C ASN A 97 -6.87 4.94 -10.42
N ASP A 98 -6.14 4.95 -11.53
CA ASP A 98 -6.41 4.14 -12.73
C ASP A 98 -6.17 2.63 -12.50
N LYS A 99 -5.31 2.29 -11.54
CA LYS A 99 -4.91 0.90 -11.24
C LYS A 99 -5.58 0.33 -9.99
N ASN A 100 -6.26 1.16 -9.21
CA ASN A 100 -6.75 0.82 -7.87
C ASN A 100 -5.66 0.30 -6.91
N ILE A 101 -4.50 0.97 -6.94
CA ILE A 101 -3.33 0.60 -6.13
C ILE A 101 -2.89 1.80 -5.30
N ILE A 102 -2.50 1.55 -4.05
CA ILE A 102 -1.71 2.47 -3.25
C ILE A 102 -0.38 1.82 -2.91
N THR A 103 0.70 2.56 -3.13
CA THR A 103 2.03 2.24 -2.62
C THR A 103 2.33 3.07 -1.38
N ILE A 104 2.95 2.49 -0.37
CA ILE A 104 3.41 3.18 0.83
C ILE A 104 4.88 2.84 1.05
N SER A 105 5.76 3.82 1.01
CA SER A 105 7.20 3.62 1.24
C SER A 105 7.58 4.15 2.62
N ASP A 106 8.32 3.39 3.43
CA ASP A 106 8.92 3.94 4.65
C ASP A 106 10.11 4.84 4.28
N VAL A 107 10.00 6.14 4.56
CA VAL A 107 11.03 7.14 4.28
C VAL A 107 11.68 7.68 5.55
N THR A 108 11.38 7.09 6.71
CA THR A 108 11.79 7.57 8.03
C THR A 108 13.31 7.79 8.13
N ILE A 109 14.11 6.83 7.64
CA ILE A 109 15.58 6.93 7.70
C ILE A 109 16.08 8.10 6.85
N SER A 110 15.61 8.17 5.60
CA SER A 110 16.00 9.21 4.65
C SER A 110 15.65 10.61 5.16
N GLU A 111 14.45 10.77 5.71
CA GLU A 111 13.98 12.03 6.30
C GLU A 111 14.79 12.43 7.53
N ASN A 112 15.16 11.46 8.40
CA ASN A 112 16.01 11.74 9.55
C ASN A 112 17.42 12.18 9.14
N ILE A 113 18.01 11.56 8.11
CA ILE A 113 19.31 11.96 7.57
C ILE A 113 19.24 13.38 7.00
N LEU A 114 18.20 13.68 6.23
CA LEU A 114 18.01 15.01 5.64
C LEU A 114 17.90 16.09 6.72
N LYS A 115 17.10 15.83 7.77
CA LYS A 115 16.94 16.75 8.90
C LYS A 115 18.25 17.01 9.62
N ASN A 116 19.04 15.96 9.88
CA ASN A 116 20.34 16.11 10.53
C ASN A 116 21.30 16.95 9.68
N TYR A 117 21.36 16.69 8.37
CA TYR A 117 22.20 17.47 7.46
C TYR A 117 21.81 18.95 7.38
N ILE A 118 20.52 19.27 7.41
CA ILE A 118 20.04 20.66 7.43
C ILE A 118 20.42 21.34 8.74
N ASN A 119 20.33 20.64 9.87
CA ASN A 119 20.63 21.18 11.20
C ASN A 119 22.14 21.36 11.47
N GLU A 120 23.01 20.68 10.71
CA GLU A 120 24.47 20.84 10.76
C GLU A 120 25.00 22.03 9.94
N LYS A 121 24.12 22.72 9.19
CA LYS A 121 24.43 23.97 8.48
C LYS A 121 23.95 25.20 9.23
#